data_AF-A0A953MRK8-F1
#
_entry.id   AF-A0A953MRK8-F1
#
_cell.length_a   1.000
_cell.length_b   1.000
_cell.length_c   1.000
_cell.angle_alpha   90.00
_cell.angle_beta   90.00
_cell.angle_gamma   90.00
#
_symmetry.space_group_name_H-M   'P 1'
#
loop_
_entity.id
_entity.type
_entity.pdbx_description
1 polymer ?
#
loop_
_entity_poly.entity_id
_entity_poly.type
_entity_poly.pdbx_seq_one_letter_code
_entity_poly.pdbx_strand_id
1 'polypeptide(L)'
;MKTKVFVLIMILLVVAANAQQKKPFTIEDVYRVKNVGSPVVSPSGKLVLFTVNVADLKEGKSNTDIYLMNIDGSGITNLTDSDKNEYSPFWSATDEKFYFMQSGQVYLYDIEEEESKQITDFYTGVESPVLSNDGKFILFSSEVYPECGADNPCNEKISKSAADGPVQAYIADNLMYRHWTSY
;
A
#
# COMPACT_ATOMS: atom_id res chain seq x y z
N MET A 1 -33.61 -46.36 35.03
CA MET A 1 -32.51 -46.09 34.07
C MET A 1 -32.93 -45.28 32.85
N LYS A 2 -34.07 -45.58 32.20
CA LYS A 2 -34.51 -44.92 30.95
C LYS A 2 -34.73 -43.40 31.05
N THR A 3 -35.26 -42.91 32.18
CA THR A 3 -35.54 -41.46 32.38
C THR A 3 -34.28 -40.62 32.55
N LYS A 4 -33.23 -41.14 33.20
CA LYS A 4 -31.96 -40.42 33.39
C LYS A 4 -31.16 -40.31 32.08
N VAL A 5 -31.23 -41.32 31.21
CA VAL A 5 -30.62 -41.30 29.87
C VAL A 5 -31.34 -40.31 28.96
N PHE A 6 -32.66 -40.22 29.04
CA PHE A 6 -33.45 -39.28 28.24
C PHE A 6 -33.16 -37.81 28.60
N VAL A 7 -33.04 -37.50 29.91
CA VAL A 7 -32.67 -36.15 30.38
C VAL A 7 -31.24 -35.79 29.97
N LEU A 8 -30.30 -36.74 30.00
CA LEU A 8 -28.93 -36.51 29.56
C LEU A 8 -28.83 -36.22 28.04
N ILE A 9 -29.60 -36.94 27.21
CA ILE A 9 -29.69 -36.71 25.76
C ILE A 9 -30.32 -35.34 25.48
N MET A 10 -31.34 -34.94 26.25
CA MET A 10 -31.99 -33.63 26.10
C MET A 10 -31.05 -32.48 26.47
N ILE A 11 -30.23 -32.64 27.53
CA ILE A 11 -29.19 -31.67 27.90
C ILE A 11 -28.12 -31.58 26.81
N LEU A 12 -27.66 -32.70 26.26
CA LEU A 12 -26.69 -32.72 25.15
C LEU A 12 -27.21 -32.01 23.89
N LEU A 13 -28.50 -32.16 23.57
CA LEU A 13 -29.15 -31.47 22.45
C LEU A 13 -29.25 -29.95 22.66
N VAL A 14 -29.53 -29.50 23.89
CA VAL A 14 -29.59 -28.06 24.22
C VAL A 14 -28.20 -27.41 24.20
N VAL A 15 -27.16 -28.13 24.62
CA VAL A 15 -25.77 -27.65 24.55
C VAL A 15 -25.29 -27.57 23.09
N ALA A 16 -25.61 -28.58 22.26
CA ALA A 16 -25.29 -28.56 20.83
C ALA A 16 -25.99 -27.41 20.09
N ALA A 17 -27.23 -27.07 20.44
CA ALA A 17 -27.96 -25.95 19.85
C ALA A 17 -27.35 -24.57 20.20
N ASN A 18 -26.81 -24.40 21.41
CA ASN A 18 -26.14 -23.14 21.81
C ASN A 18 -24.70 -23.02 21.28
N ALA A 19 -24.01 -24.14 21.02
CA ALA A 19 -22.69 -24.14 20.41
C ALA A 19 -22.69 -23.64 18.94
N GLN A 20 -23.88 -23.43 18.37
CA GLN A 20 -24.08 -23.11 16.96
C GLN A 20 -24.63 -21.68 16.72
N GLN A 21 -24.57 -20.79 17.72
CA GLN A 21 -24.83 -19.38 17.49
C GLN A 21 -23.63 -18.74 16.75
N LYS A 22 -23.86 -18.36 15.48
CA LYS A 22 -22.89 -17.58 14.70
C LYS A 22 -22.63 -16.25 15.39
N LYS A 23 -21.36 -15.90 15.60
CA LYS A 23 -20.96 -14.60 16.16
C LYS A 23 -21.53 -13.47 15.27
N PRO A 24 -22.23 -12.46 15.84
CA PRO A 24 -22.65 -11.30 15.07
C PRO A 24 -21.42 -10.54 14.57
N PHE A 25 -21.51 -9.98 13.36
CA PHE A 25 -20.47 -9.13 12.79
C PHE A 25 -20.34 -7.85 13.62
N THR A 26 -19.13 -7.56 14.11
CA THR A 26 -18.84 -6.39 14.95
C THR A 26 -18.01 -5.35 14.21
N ILE A 27 -17.85 -4.15 14.78
CA ILE A 27 -16.99 -3.12 14.18
C ILE A 27 -15.54 -3.63 14.04
N GLU A 28 -15.05 -4.42 15.01
CA GLU A 28 -13.74 -5.04 14.95
C GLU A 28 -13.59 -6.01 13.78
N ASP A 29 -14.69 -6.60 13.30
CA ASP A 29 -14.66 -7.46 12.12
C ASP A 29 -14.51 -6.63 10.84
N VAL A 30 -15.00 -5.38 10.78
CA VAL A 30 -14.74 -4.43 9.68
C VAL A 30 -13.24 -4.14 9.55
N TYR A 31 -12.57 -3.86 10.67
CA TYR A 31 -11.12 -3.56 10.67
C TYR A 31 -10.24 -4.77 10.35
N ARG A 32 -10.76 -6.00 10.45
CA ARG A 32 -10.07 -7.22 10.03
C ARG A 32 -10.19 -7.50 8.53
N VAL A 33 -11.07 -6.80 7.82
CA VAL A 33 -11.21 -6.98 6.38
C VAL A 33 -9.92 -6.52 5.70
N LYS A 34 -9.28 -7.45 5.00
CA LYS A 34 -8.15 -7.14 4.14
C LYS A 34 -8.66 -6.52 2.85
N ASN A 35 -8.23 -5.31 2.54
CA ASN A 35 -8.57 -4.64 1.28
C ASN A 35 -7.56 -5.04 0.21
N VAL A 36 -8.04 -5.61 -0.90
CA VAL A 36 -7.21 -6.05 -2.02
C VAL A 36 -7.36 -5.06 -3.17
N GLY A 37 -6.25 -4.65 -3.79
CA GLY A 37 -6.25 -3.64 -4.83
C GLY A 37 -5.07 -3.73 -5.79
N SER A 38 -5.06 -2.81 -6.76
CA SER A 38 -3.97 -2.59 -7.71
C SER A 38 -3.39 -3.86 -8.37
N PRO A 39 -4.22 -4.79 -8.90
CA PRO A 39 -3.69 -5.98 -9.55
C PRO A 39 -2.97 -5.62 -10.85
N VAL A 40 -1.75 -6.14 -11.03
CA VAL A 40 -0.95 -5.97 -12.26
C VAL A 40 -0.37 -7.30 -12.73
N VAL A 41 -0.67 -7.66 -13.97
CA VAL A 41 -0.23 -8.90 -14.61
C VAL A 41 1.21 -8.75 -15.12
N SER A 42 2.03 -9.80 -14.94
CA SER A 42 3.43 -9.80 -15.36
C SER A 42 3.61 -9.78 -16.89
N PRO A 43 4.76 -9.34 -17.40
CA PRO A 43 5.06 -9.34 -18.83
C PRO A 43 4.84 -10.70 -19.50
N SER A 44 5.18 -11.80 -18.83
CA SER A 44 4.94 -13.16 -19.36
C SER A 44 3.48 -13.62 -19.24
N GLY A 45 2.64 -12.90 -18.50
CA GLY A 45 1.24 -13.24 -18.26
C GLY A 45 1.01 -14.33 -17.21
N LYS A 46 2.06 -14.76 -16.50
CA LYS A 46 1.99 -15.90 -15.56
C LYS A 46 1.79 -15.50 -14.11
N LEU A 47 2.17 -14.28 -13.75
CA LEU A 47 2.14 -13.79 -12.38
C LEU A 47 1.27 -12.55 -12.25
N VAL A 48 0.78 -12.31 -11.04
CA VAL A 48 0.01 -11.11 -10.69
C VAL A 48 0.57 -10.54 -9.40
N LEU A 49 0.99 -9.27 -9.43
CA LEU A 49 1.21 -8.49 -8.22
C LEU A 49 -0.11 -7.83 -7.82
N PHE A 50 -0.33 -7.67 -6.52
CA PHE A 50 -1.48 -6.96 -5.99
C PHE A 50 -1.16 -6.43 -4.60
N THR A 51 -1.86 -5.38 -4.18
CA THR A 51 -1.69 -4.83 -2.83
C THR A 51 -2.71 -5.41 -1.87
N VAL A 52 -2.30 -5.64 -0.63
CA VAL A 52 -3.19 -5.99 0.48
C VAL A 52 -3.00 -4.97 1.59
N ASN A 53 -4.05 -4.22 1.89
CA ASN A 53 -4.09 -3.27 3.00
C ASN A 53 -4.81 -3.88 4.21
N VAL A 54 -4.18 -3.78 5.38
CA VAL A 54 -4.69 -4.26 6.66
C VAL A 54 -4.68 -3.12 7.67
N ALA A 55 -5.81 -2.88 8.31
CA ALA A 55 -5.91 -1.89 9.38
C ALA A 55 -5.52 -2.49 10.74
N ASP A 56 -4.72 -1.76 11.50
CA ASP A 56 -4.49 -1.99 12.92
C ASP A 56 -5.34 -0.99 13.72
N LEU A 57 -6.43 -1.49 14.30
CA LEU A 57 -7.34 -0.69 15.12
C LEU A 57 -6.69 -0.17 16.41
N LYS A 58 -5.73 -0.90 16.99
CA LYS A 58 -5.09 -0.49 18.25
C LYS A 58 -4.13 0.66 18.02
N GLU A 59 -3.35 0.58 16.95
CA GLU A 59 -2.37 1.59 16.57
C GLU A 59 -2.98 2.75 15.77
N GLY A 60 -4.22 2.60 15.28
CA GLY A 60 -4.90 3.59 14.45
C GLY A 60 -4.22 3.81 13.10
N LYS A 61 -3.56 2.77 12.57
CA LYS A 61 -2.78 2.80 11.33
C LYS A 61 -3.26 1.72 10.37
N SER A 62 -2.81 1.79 9.13
CA SER A 62 -2.91 0.67 8.18
C SER A 62 -1.55 0.40 7.56
N ASN A 63 -1.32 -0.87 7.24
CA ASN A 63 -0.16 -1.32 6.47
C ASN A 63 -0.62 -1.82 5.12
N THR A 64 0.17 -1.57 4.09
CA THR A 64 -0.11 -2.03 2.72
C THR A 64 1.14 -2.73 2.24
N ASP A 65 0.99 -4.01 1.91
CA ASP A 65 2.09 -4.80 1.36
C ASP A 65 1.73 -5.26 -0.05
N ILE A 66 2.76 -5.65 -0.79
CA ILE A 66 2.67 -6.18 -2.14
C ILE A 66 2.78 -7.70 -2.08
N TYR A 67 1.78 -8.35 -2.65
CA TYR A 67 1.68 -9.79 -2.75
C TYR A 67 1.85 -10.22 -4.20
N LEU A 68 2.30 -11.46 -4.37
CA LEU A 68 2.46 -12.15 -5.65
C LEU A 68 1.59 -13.40 -5.67
N MET A 69 1.02 -13.72 -6.81
CA MET A 69 0.37 -15.02 -7.06
C MET A 69 0.55 -15.46 -8.51
N ASN A 70 0.31 -16.74 -8.78
CA ASN A 70 0.13 -17.26 -10.13
C ASN A 70 -1.16 -16.70 -10.74
N ILE A 71 -1.22 -16.61 -12.07
CA ILE A 71 -2.39 -16.12 -12.81
C ILE A 71 -3.66 -16.97 -12.58
N ASP A 72 -3.50 -18.23 -12.17
CA ASP A 72 -4.60 -19.11 -11.78
C ASP A 72 -5.10 -18.90 -10.34
N GLY A 73 -4.49 -17.97 -9.60
CA GLY A 73 -4.80 -17.63 -8.21
C GLY A 73 -4.09 -18.48 -7.16
N SER A 74 -3.25 -19.43 -7.56
CA SER A 74 -2.46 -20.24 -6.62
C SER A 74 -1.16 -19.54 -6.20
N GLY A 75 -0.50 -20.05 -5.16
CA GLY A 75 0.85 -19.62 -4.79
C GLY A 75 0.95 -18.19 -4.26
N ILE A 76 -0.04 -17.74 -3.47
CA ILE A 76 -0.05 -16.41 -2.86
C ILE A 76 1.10 -16.27 -1.86
N THR A 77 1.96 -15.27 -2.05
CA THR A 77 3.10 -14.93 -1.19
C THR A 77 3.15 -13.43 -0.93
N ASN A 78 3.46 -13.00 0.30
CA ASN A 78 3.74 -11.60 0.62
C ASN A 78 5.21 -11.28 0.29
N LEU A 79 5.48 -10.26 -0.53
CA LEU A 79 6.84 -9.89 -0.92
C LEU A 79 7.40 -8.73 -0.08
N THR A 80 6.55 -7.82 0.41
CA THR A 80 6.99 -6.64 1.18
C THR A 80 6.44 -6.66 2.61
N ASP A 81 6.93 -7.58 3.44
CA ASP A 81 6.53 -7.69 4.85
C ASP A 81 7.30 -6.67 5.72
N SER A 82 6.90 -5.40 5.64
CA SER A 82 7.59 -4.26 6.27
C SER A 82 6.63 -3.39 7.10
N ASP A 83 7.15 -2.45 7.90
CA ASP A 83 6.34 -1.48 8.65
C ASP A 83 5.96 -0.23 7.83
N LYS A 84 6.29 -0.23 6.53
CA LYS A 84 5.99 0.85 5.59
C LYS A 84 4.79 0.47 4.72
N ASN A 85 4.24 1.48 4.06
CA ASN A 85 3.22 1.25 3.04
C ASN A 85 3.90 1.15 1.68
N GLU A 86 3.84 -0.01 1.06
CA GLU A 86 4.25 -0.27 -0.31
C GLU A 86 3.02 -0.35 -1.22
N TYR A 87 2.97 0.47 -2.26
CA TYR A 87 1.80 0.61 -3.11
C TYR A 87 2.14 0.89 -4.57
N SER A 88 1.12 0.87 -5.43
CA SER A 88 1.24 1.09 -6.89
C SER A 88 2.34 0.25 -7.56
N PRO A 89 2.30 -1.10 -7.42
CA PRO A 89 3.29 -1.95 -8.07
C PRO A 89 3.18 -1.88 -9.60
N PHE A 90 4.30 -1.94 -10.30
CA PHE A 90 4.36 -2.16 -11.74
C PHE A 90 5.59 -3.01 -12.10
N TRP A 91 5.42 -3.89 -13.07
CA TRP A 91 6.46 -4.83 -13.46
C TRP A 91 7.62 -4.14 -14.18
N SER A 92 8.81 -4.73 -14.04
CA SER A 92 9.91 -4.48 -14.97
C SER A 92 9.60 -5.06 -16.36
N ALA A 93 10.54 -4.95 -17.30
CA ALA A 93 10.41 -5.59 -18.61
C ALA A 93 10.43 -7.13 -18.54
N THR A 94 10.85 -7.71 -17.42
CA THR A 94 10.87 -9.15 -17.14
C THR A 94 10.05 -9.47 -15.88
N ASP A 95 9.77 -10.75 -15.67
CA ASP A 95 9.06 -11.26 -14.50
C ASP A 95 9.96 -11.38 -13.25
N GLU A 96 11.19 -10.88 -13.29
CA GLU A 96 12.18 -11.04 -12.22
C GLU A 96 12.12 -9.91 -11.18
N LYS A 97 11.68 -8.73 -11.62
CA LYS A 97 11.70 -7.51 -10.79
C LYS A 97 10.43 -6.70 -10.98
N PHE A 98 10.09 -5.93 -9.96
CA PHE A 98 9.02 -4.95 -10.04
C PHE A 98 9.40 -3.68 -9.31
N TYR A 99 8.70 -2.61 -9.64
CA TYR A 99 8.82 -1.33 -9.00
C TYR A 99 7.59 -1.06 -8.16
N PHE A 100 7.74 -0.26 -7.11
CA PHE A 100 6.66 0.16 -6.25
C PHE A 100 6.93 1.52 -5.64
N MET A 101 5.89 2.12 -5.10
CA MET A 101 5.97 3.36 -4.33
C MET A 101 6.05 3.06 -2.84
N GLN A 102 6.98 3.71 -2.14
CA GLN A 102 7.08 3.70 -0.69
C GLN A 102 7.54 5.09 -0.24
N SER A 103 6.84 5.69 0.73
CA SER A 103 7.18 7.01 1.28
C SER A 103 7.41 8.10 0.21
N GLY A 104 6.64 8.06 -0.89
CA GLY A 104 6.73 9.03 -1.98
C GLY A 104 7.95 8.87 -2.89
N GLN A 105 8.62 7.72 -2.86
CA GLN A 105 9.73 7.38 -3.76
C GLN A 105 9.48 6.05 -4.46
N VAL A 106 10.16 5.85 -5.59
CA VAL A 106 10.16 4.59 -6.31
C VAL A 106 11.26 3.68 -5.75
N TYR A 107 10.87 2.44 -5.52
CA TYR A 107 11.74 1.34 -5.13
C TYR A 107 11.69 0.26 -6.21
N LEU A 108 12.80 -0.44 -6.40
CA LEU A 108 12.94 -1.65 -7.20
C LEU A 108 13.03 -2.83 -6.24
N TYR A 109 12.21 -3.85 -6.45
CA TYR A 109 12.25 -5.12 -5.74
C TYR A 109 12.77 -6.21 -6.68
N ASP A 110 13.74 -7.00 -6.21
CA ASP A 110 14.21 -8.21 -6.87
C ASP A 110 13.55 -9.44 -6.22
N ILE A 111 12.81 -10.22 -7.01
CA ILE A 111 12.01 -11.35 -6.49
C ILE A 111 12.90 -12.51 -6.03
N GLU A 112 14.04 -12.74 -6.71
CA GLU A 112 14.92 -13.86 -6.36
C GLU A 112 15.78 -13.53 -5.14
N GLU A 113 16.28 -12.29 -5.06
CA GLU A 113 17.10 -11.84 -3.94
C GLU A 113 16.28 -11.48 -2.70
N GLU A 114 14.96 -11.33 -2.82
CA GLU A 114 14.05 -10.84 -1.77
C GLU A 114 14.51 -9.48 -1.19
N GLU A 115 15.15 -8.66 -2.03
CA GLU A 115 15.70 -7.37 -1.65
C GLU A 115 15.01 -6.22 -2.37
N SER A 116 14.89 -5.10 -1.66
CA SER A 116 14.37 -3.85 -2.22
C SER A 116 15.43 -2.75 -2.17
N LYS A 117 15.42 -1.90 -3.20
CA LYS A 117 16.34 -0.78 -3.35
C LYS A 117 15.60 0.47 -3.77
N GLN A 118 15.79 1.56 -3.04
CA GLN A 118 15.32 2.88 -3.45
C GLN A 118 16.06 3.33 -4.72
N ILE A 119 15.33 3.75 -5.74
CA ILE A 119 15.92 4.16 -7.03
C ILE A 119 15.66 5.63 -7.38
N THR A 120 14.72 6.29 -6.69
CA THR A 120 14.55 7.75 -6.77
C THR A 120 14.79 8.38 -5.41
N ASP A 121 15.30 9.61 -5.42
CA ASP A 121 15.49 10.41 -4.21
C ASP A 121 15.18 11.87 -4.52
N PHE A 122 13.92 12.15 -4.82
CA PHE A 122 13.44 13.51 -5.09
C PHE A 122 12.83 14.11 -3.83
N TYR A 123 13.37 15.23 -3.33
CA TYR A 123 13.00 15.76 -2.01
C TYR A 123 11.51 16.16 -1.93
N THR A 124 10.94 16.59 -3.05
CA THR A 124 9.54 16.94 -3.20
C THR A 124 8.63 15.75 -3.54
N GLY A 125 9.17 14.53 -3.48
CA GLY A 125 8.45 13.30 -3.76
C GLY A 125 8.34 12.99 -5.26
N VAL A 126 7.94 11.77 -5.54
CA VAL A 126 7.70 11.21 -6.86
C VAL A 126 6.27 10.73 -6.91
N GLU A 127 5.60 10.97 -8.04
CA GLU A 127 4.22 10.57 -8.26
C GLU A 127 4.04 9.91 -9.64
N SER A 128 3.07 9.00 -9.70
CA SER A 128 2.62 8.33 -10.94
C SER A 128 3.76 7.82 -11.84
N PRO A 129 4.74 7.07 -11.30
CA PRO A 129 5.85 6.56 -12.10
C PRO A 129 5.35 5.57 -13.16
N VAL A 130 5.95 5.63 -14.35
CA VAL A 130 5.75 4.65 -15.43
C VAL A 130 7.09 4.28 -16.06
N LEU A 131 7.26 3.00 -16.37
CA LEU A 131 8.48 2.48 -17.00
C LEU A 131 8.41 2.63 -18.53
N SER A 132 9.52 2.99 -19.16
CA SER A 132 9.66 2.90 -20.62
C SER A 132 9.61 1.44 -21.08
N ASN A 133 9.14 1.19 -22.30
CA ASN A 133 9.04 -0.18 -22.84
C ASN A 133 10.37 -0.95 -22.85
N ASP A 134 11.50 -0.24 -22.96
CA ASP A 134 12.83 -0.84 -22.93
C ASP A 134 13.44 -0.94 -21.52
N GLY A 135 12.69 -0.54 -20.48
CA GLY A 135 13.10 -0.61 -19.07
C GLY A 135 14.17 0.41 -18.67
N LYS A 136 14.58 1.32 -19.56
CA LYS A 136 15.72 2.23 -19.30
C LYS A 136 15.35 3.49 -18.55
N PHE A 137 14.10 3.93 -18.64
CA PHE A 137 13.66 5.19 -18.08
C PHE A 137 12.40 5.00 -17.24
N ILE A 138 12.31 5.77 -16.17
CA ILE A 138 11.08 5.96 -15.41
C ILE A 138 10.66 7.40 -15.62
N LEU A 139 9.46 7.60 -16.16
CA LEU A 139 8.82 8.90 -16.21
C LEU A 139 7.95 9.05 -14.96
N PHE A 140 8.01 10.21 -14.32
CA PHE A 140 7.22 10.51 -13.14
C PHE A 140 6.92 12.01 -13.06
N SER A 141 5.96 12.39 -12.21
CA SER A 141 5.69 13.78 -11.83
C SER A 141 6.22 14.06 -10.43
N SER A 142 6.57 15.32 -10.18
CA SER A 142 7.02 15.80 -8.88
C SER A 142 6.62 17.27 -8.76
N GLU A 143 6.18 17.67 -7.57
CA GLU A 143 6.02 19.09 -7.26
C GLU A 143 7.39 19.74 -7.17
N VAL A 144 7.53 20.99 -7.60
CA VAL A 144 8.80 21.71 -7.53
C VAL A 144 8.57 23.18 -7.21
N TYR A 145 9.55 23.82 -6.57
CA TYR A 145 9.55 25.27 -6.47
C TYR A 145 9.84 25.88 -7.84
N PRO A 146 9.02 26.82 -8.34
CA PRO A 146 9.19 27.41 -9.67
C PRO A 146 10.60 27.95 -9.94
N GLU A 147 11.24 28.53 -8.93
CA GLU A 147 12.61 29.05 -8.99
C GLU A 147 13.70 27.97 -9.11
N CYS A 148 13.41 26.74 -8.69
CA CYS A 148 14.34 25.61 -8.77
C CYS A 148 14.07 24.70 -9.98
N GLY A 149 12.83 24.63 -10.47
CA GLY A 149 12.44 23.63 -11.46
C GLY A 149 12.84 22.22 -11.00
N ALA A 150 13.41 21.41 -11.89
CA ALA A 150 13.83 20.04 -11.57
C ALA A 150 15.18 19.92 -10.81
N ASP A 151 15.79 21.03 -10.37
CA ASP A 151 17.03 21.00 -9.57
C ASP A 151 16.73 20.49 -8.14
N ASN A 152 16.97 19.20 -7.91
CA ASN A 152 16.65 18.55 -6.64
C ASN A 152 17.41 19.14 -5.43
N PRO A 153 18.74 19.39 -5.48
CA PRO A 153 19.44 20.11 -4.41
C PRO A 153 18.86 21.50 -4.08
N CYS A 154 18.42 22.25 -5.10
CA CYS A 154 17.73 23.53 -4.89
C CYS A 154 16.41 23.33 -4.15
N ASN A 155 15.58 22.38 -4.60
CA ASN A 155 14.30 22.04 -3.96
C ASN A 155 14.48 21.56 -2.51
N GLU A 156 15.48 20.71 -2.25
CA GLU A 156 15.85 20.25 -0.91
C GLU A 156 16.17 21.43 0.01
N LYS A 157 16.99 22.37 -0.46
CA LYS A 157 17.38 23.55 0.33
C LYS A 157 16.15 24.38 0.72
N ILE A 158 15.25 24.65 -0.22
CA ILE A 158 14.05 25.45 0.05
C ILE A 158 13.13 24.70 1.01
N SER A 159 12.82 23.43 0.77
CA SER A 159 11.93 22.67 1.65
C SER A 159 12.50 22.50 3.07
N LYS A 160 13.81 22.23 3.23
CA LYS A 160 14.44 22.20 4.56
C LYS A 160 14.38 23.56 5.24
N SER A 161 14.58 24.65 4.48
CA SER A 161 14.45 25.99 5.02
C SER A 161 13.01 26.33 5.42
N ALA A 162 12.01 25.81 4.72
CA ALA A 162 10.60 25.97 5.07
C ALA A 162 10.22 25.14 6.31
N ALA A 163 10.68 23.89 6.41
CA ALA A 163 10.38 23.00 7.53
C ALA A 163 11.12 23.39 8.82
N ASP A 164 12.42 23.68 8.72
CA ASP A 164 13.31 23.83 9.88
C ASP A 164 13.83 25.27 10.06
N GLY A 165 13.45 26.19 9.17
CA GLY A 165 13.96 27.56 9.20
C GLY A 165 13.42 28.39 10.36
N PRO A 166 14.13 29.47 10.71
CA PRO A 166 13.73 30.37 11.80
C PRO A 166 12.44 31.15 11.47
N VAL A 167 12.04 31.21 10.19
CA VAL A 167 10.84 31.89 9.72
C VAL A 167 9.86 30.84 9.21
N GLN A 168 8.84 30.56 10.03
CA GLN A 168 7.70 29.68 9.70
C GLN A 168 6.49 30.48 9.18
N ALA A 169 6.69 31.77 8.90
CA ALA A 169 5.63 32.67 8.44
C ALA A 169 5.55 32.63 6.91
N TYR A 170 4.40 32.22 6.39
CA TYR A 170 4.08 32.34 4.97
C TYR A 170 3.62 33.78 4.69
N ILE A 171 4.34 34.49 3.81
CA ILE A 171 3.92 35.80 3.32
C ILE A 171 3.16 35.59 2.02
N ALA A 172 1.84 35.79 2.08
CA ALA A 172 0.98 35.85 0.91
C ALA A 172 0.91 37.31 0.42
N ASP A 173 1.76 37.67 -0.54
CA ASP A 173 1.77 38.96 -1.23
C ASP A 173 0.76 39.02 -2.39
N ASN A 174 0.17 37.87 -2.76
CA ASN A 174 -0.93 37.76 -3.70
C ASN A 174 -2.05 36.88 -3.13
N LEU A 175 -3.30 37.21 -3.44
CA LEU A 175 -4.44 36.35 -3.16
C LEU A 175 -4.29 35.05 -3.99
N MET A 176 -4.44 33.89 -3.34
CA MET A 176 -4.53 32.60 -4.00
C MET A 176 -5.51 32.70 -5.18
N TYR A 177 -5.02 32.53 -6.41
CA TYR A 177 -5.90 32.41 -7.55
C TYR A 177 -6.71 31.12 -7.33
N ARG A 178 -8.03 31.25 -7.22
CA ARG A 178 -8.94 30.12 -7.00
C ARG A 178 -8.77 29.13 -8.15
N HIS A 179 -8.11 28.01 -7.89
CA HIS A 179 -7.83 26.96 -8.88
C HIS A 179 -8.89 25.85 -8.91
N TRP A 180 -9.85 25.84 -7.97
CA TRP A 180 -10.93 24.86 -7.94
C TRP A 180 -12.13 25.33 -8.78
N THR A 181 -12.24 24.84 -10.01
CA THR A 181 -13.48 24.89 -10.82
C THR A 181 -14.11 23.52 -11.09
N SER A 182 -13.67 22.45 -10.44
CA SER A 182 -14.29 21.12 -10.56
C SER A 182 -14.86 20.63 -9.23
N TYR A 183 -16.11 20.17 -9.30
CA TYR A 183 -16.83 19.41 -8.27
C TYR A 183 -16.49 17.93 -8.33
#